data_AF-A0A0G4INV9-F1
#
_entry.id   AF-A0A0G4INV9-F1
#
_cell.length_a   1.000
_cell.length_b   1.000
_cell.length_c   1.000
_cell.angle_alpha   90.00
_cell.angle_beta   90.00
_cell.angle_gamma   90.00
#
_symmetry.space_group_name_H-M   'P 1'
#
loop_
_entity.id
_entity.type
_entity.pdbx_description
1 polymer ?
#
loop_
_entity_poly.entity_id
_entity_poly.type
_entity_poly.pdbx_seq_one_letter_code
_entity_poly.pdbx_strand_id
1 'polypeptide(L)'
;MTRTSKTSRSKMIWKTRYSHTSLWAGTGALEKVLKPLCSSIGYLEGDEATLSAVYACFLFIAHHLKSVSDSTLEGLGVDRLSMLDFVHVRLKTIVSSVHVLAFVTDPLFYDMRLNLARRYGQEFLNLGSEVGLFTQCRDALERIAGNDDELRAILAEQFAYFLAMRMEQTLFANVKHFKPWLIWAQVDDANLCHLARVLVQVHSNPSSAVGGERNHKTNSRVHSKQRIRLGEERCQRQVAIAFNAGQLERVLQKRREEPFLIHIANIGSECAEGISSGNPPATGDDLEDASDVPEDEFRIVEDPSCILDQYLGDVDDVEEIIGQGVVYRSQMT
;
A
#
# COMPACT_ATOMS: atom_id res chain seq x y z
N MET A 1 31.12 0.03 78.96
CA MET A 1 30.84 -0.88 77.83
C MET A 1 29.40 -0.67 77.37
N THR A 2 29.07 -1.09 76.15
CA THR A 2 27.79 -0.97 75.40
C THR A 2 27.45 0.38 74.76
N ARG A 3 27.85 0.50 73.48
CA ARG A 3 27.28 1.42 72.49
C ARG A 3 26.55 0.55 71.45
N THR A 4 25.24 0.66 71.39
CA THR A 4 24.34 -0.12 70.53
C THR A 4 23.99 0.61 69.23
N SER A 5 23.67 -0.21 68.22
CA SER A 5 22.99 0.09 66.96
C SER A 5 23.81 0.73 65.82
N LYS A 6 24.34 -0.13 64.94
CA LYS A 6 24.49 0.19 63.52
C LYS A 6 23.26 -0.34 62.79
N THR A 7 22.47 0.59 62.26
CA THR A 7 21.35 0.35 61.36
C THR A 7 21.89 -0.23 60.04
N SER A 8 21.49 -1.47 59.75
CA SER A 8 21.74 -2.13 58.48
C SER A 8 20.74 -1.61 57.44
N ARG A 9 21.19 -0.72 56.55
CA ARG A 9 20.43 -0.35 55.35
C ARG A 9 20.73 -1.36 54.25
N SER A 10 19.84 -2.34 54.07
CA SER A 10 19.78 -3.17 52.87
C SER A 10 19.64 -2.26 51.65
N LYS A 11 20.72 -2.15 50.86
CA LYS A 11 20.64 -1.66 49.48
C LYS A 11 20.04 -2.79 48.65
N MET A 12 18.74 -2.69 48.42
CA MET A 12 18.04 -3.46 47.40
C MET A 12 18.51 -2.92 46.04
N ILE A 13 19.49 -3.60 45.44
CA ILE A 13 20.02 -3.29 44.11
C ILE A 13 19.02 -3.84 43.09
N TRP A 14 18.06 -3.00 42.68
CA TRP A 14 17.35 -3.20 41.42
C TRP A 14 18.30 -2.81 40.30
N LYS A 15 19.04 -3.79 39.77
CA LYS A 15 19.83 -3.60 38.54
C LYS A 15 19.70 -4.84 37.67
N THR A 16 18.51 -5.05 37.14
CA THR A 16 18.34 -5.79 35.90
C THR A 16 18.95 -4.92 34.79
N ARG A 17 20.28 -4.98 34.65
CA ARG A 17 20.95 -4.48 33.45
C ARG A 17 20.54 -5.42 32.33
N TYR A 18 19.50 -5.06 31.59
CA TYR A 18 19.42 -5.50 30.20
C TYR A 18 20.70 -5.00 29.53
N SER A 19 21.57 -5.92 29.12
CA SER A 19 22.75 -5.57 28.33
C SER A 19 22.28 -4.83 27.08
N HIS A 20 22.94 -3.73 26.72
CA HIS A 20 22.64 -2.96 25.50
C HIS A 20 22.44 -3.88 24.29
N THR A 21 23.26 -4.93 24.19
CA THR A 21 23.23 -5.97 23.15
C THR A 21 21.92 -6.75 23.04
N SER A 22 21.27 -7.10 24.15
CA SER A 22 19.99 -7.84 24.13
C SER A 22 18.83 -6.94 23.70
N LEU A 23 18.89 -5.64 24.03
CA LEU A 23 17.92 -4.66 23.57
C LEU A 23 18.00 -4.48 22.05
N TRP A 24 19.19 -4.28 21.50
CA TRP A 24 19.39 -4.10 20.06
C TRP A 24 19.08 -5.36 19.25
N ALA A 25 19.36 -6.55 19.78
CA ALA A 25 18.95 -7.81 19.18
C ALA A 25 17.42 -7.92 19.08
N GLY A 26 16.70 -7.54 20.15
CA GLY A 26 15.24 -7.46 20.16
C GLY A 26 14.70 -6.44 19.14
N THR A 27 15.29 -5.24 19.07
CA THR A 27 14.90 -4.22 18.09
C THR A 27 15.11 -4.69 16.65
N GLY A 28 16.24 -5.34 16.35
CA GLY A 28 16.50 -5.89 15.01
C GLY A 28 15.56 -7.05 14.66
N ALA A 29 15.21 -7.89 15.63
CA ALA A 29 14.20 -8.93 15.44
C ALA A 29 12.81 -8.32 15.16
N LEU A 30 12.44 -7.27 15.91
CA LEU A 30 11.18 -6.55 15.72
C LEU A 30 11.11 -5.90 14.34
N GLU A 31 12.18 -5.24 13.90
CA GLU A 31 12.28 -4.65 12.57
C GLU A 31 12.07 -5.71 11.48
N LYS A 32 12.73 -6.87 11.59
CA LYS A 32 12.55 -7.98 10.65
C LYS A 32 11.11 -8.45 10.56
N VAL A 33 10.38 -8.48 11.67
CA VAL A 33 8.97 -8.90 11.68
C VAL A 33 8.04 -7.81 11.14
N LEU A 34 8.29 -6.53 11.47
CA LEU A 34 7.41 -5.41 11.11
C LEU A 34 7.66 -4.85 9.72
N LYS A 35 8.86 -4.99 9.15
CA LYS A 35 9.21 -4.38 7.86
C LYS A 35 8.22 -4.71 6.73
N PRO A 36 7.79 -5.97 6.52
CA PRO A 36 6.78 -6.30 5.51
C PRO A 36 5.43 -5.62 5.72
N LEU A 37 5.02 -5.45 6.99
CA LEU A 37 3.79 -4.74 7.34
C LEU A 37 3.93 -3.26 6.96
N CYS A 38 5.02 -2.61 7.36
CA CYS A 38 5.27 -1.20 7.05
C CYS A 38 5.37 -0.96 5.54
N SER A 39 6.07 -1.82 4.80
CA SER A 39 6.15 -1.73 3.33
C SER A 39 4.80 -1.93 2.66
N SER A 40 4.00 -2.89 3.15
CA SER A 40 2.64 -3.12 2.64
C SER A 40 1.73 -1.91 2.89
N ILE A 41 1.78 -1.30 4.08
CA ILE A 41 1.01 -0.10 4.39
C ILE A 41 1.43 1.05 3.47
N GLY A 42 2.74 1.33 3.39
CA GLY A 42 3.27 2.40 2.55
C GLY A 42 2.86 2.26 1.08
N TYR A 43 2.90 1.02 0.57
CA TYR A 43 2.43 0.74 -0.79
C TYR A 43 0.91 0.89 -0.94
N LEU A 44 0.10 0.30 -0.06
CA LEU A 44 -1.37 0.33 -0.15
C LEU A 44 -1.97 1.73 0.03
N GLU A 45 -1.26 2.61 0.75
CA GLU A 45 -1.58 4.03 0.84
C GLU A 45 -1.16 4.82 -0.42
N GLY A 46 -0.28 4.26 -1.24
CA GLY A 46 0.18 4.83 -2.50
C GLY A 46 -0.89 4.88 -3.58
N ASP A 47 -0.76 5.85 -4.49
CA ASP A 47 -1.73 6.07 -5.56
C ASP A 47 -1.73 4.95 -6.62
N GLU A 48 -0.64 4.19 -6.69
CA GLU A 48 -0.46 3.06 -7.61
C GLU A 48 -1.04 1.73 -7.09
N ALA A 49 -1.50 1.69 -5.84
CA ALA A 49 -2.07 0.47 -5.28
C ALA A 49 -3.42 0.13 -5.92
N THR A 50 -3.52 -1.13 -6.35
CA THR A 50 -4.70 -1.73 -6.95
C THR A 50 -5.46 -2.54 -5.90
N LEU A 51 -6.77 -2.72 -6.12
CA LEU A 51 -7.61 -3.50 -5.19
C LEU A 51 -7.08 -4.93 -4.98
N SER A 52 -6.54 -5.54 -6.02
CA SER A 52 -5.91 -6.87 -5.99
C SER A 52 -4.69 -6.95 -5.06
N ALA A 53 -3.95 -5.85 -4.93
CA ALA A 53 -2.74 -5.81 -4.11
C ALA A 53 -3.02 -5.88 -2.61
N VAL A 54 -4.24 -5.53 -2.15
CA VAL A 54 -4.63 -5.66 -0.74
C VAL A 54 -4.46 -7.12 -0.29
N TYR A 55 -5.08 -8.06 -1.01
CA TYR A 55 -4.99 -9.48 -0.68
C TYR A 55 -3.55 -10.02 -0.84
N ALA A 56 -2.84 -9.57 -1.89
CA ALA A 56 -1.46 -9.95 -2.12
C ALA A 56 -0.53 -9.52 -0.96
N CYS A 57 -0.71 -8.32 -0.40
CA CYS A 57 0.05 -7.85 0.75
C CYS A 57 -0.19 -8.72 1.99
N PHE A 58 -1.43 -9.16 2.24
CA PHE A 58 -1.72 -10.07 3.35
C PHE A 58 -1.06 -11.45 3.16
N LEU A 59 -1.07 -11.99 1.94
CA LEU A 59 -0.34 -13.21 1.60
C LEU A 59 1.17 -13.04 1.77
N PHE A 60 1.71 -11.89 1.38
CA PHE A 60 3.12 -11.55 1.57
C PHE A 60 3.51 -11.53 3.05
N ILE A 61 2.72 -10.86 3.89
CA ILE A 61 2.94 -10.82 5.34
C ILE A 61 2.84 -12.24 5.93
N ALA A 62 1.84 -13.02 5.54
CA ALA A 62 1.70 -14.40 6.02
C ALA A 62 2.87 -15.30 5.58
N HIS A 63 3.32 -15.17 4.33
CA HIS A 63 4.48 -15.89 3.80
C HIS A 63 5.75 -15.51 4.58
N HIS A 64 5.95 -14.23 4.83
CA HIS A 64 7.07 -13.75 5.64
C HIS A 64 7.06 -14.33 7.05
N LEU A 65 5.92 -14.31 7.74
CA LEU A 65 5.82 -14.92 9.08
C LEU A 65 6.11 -16.43 9.07
N LYS A 66 5.80 -17.13 7.97
CA LYS A 66 6.18 -18.52 7.77
C LYS A 66 7.67 -18.72 7.47
N SER A 67 8.37 -17.73 6.91
CA SER A 67 9.78 -17.83 6.54
C SER A 67 10.75 -17.24 7.58
N VAL A 68 10.28 -16.38 8.48
CA VAL A 68 11.08 -15.87 9.60
C VAL A 68 11.58 -17.02 10.48
N SER A 69 12.87 -16.99 10.82
CA SER A 69 13.53 -17.99 11.68
C SER A 69 12.91 -18.07 13.08
N ASP A 70 12.83 -19.27 13.65
CA ASP A 70 12.33 -19.48 15.02
C ASP A 70 13.09 -18.65 16.06
N SER A 71 14.41 -18.51 15.92
CA SER A 71 15.24 -17.69 16.84
C SER A 71 14.84 -16.21 16.88
N THR A 72 14.34 -15.66 15.77
CA THR A 72 13.84 -14.28 15.71
C THR A 72 12.53 -14.16 16.49
N LEU A 73 11.65 -15.16 16.41
CA LEU A 73 10.36 -15.16 17.11
C LEU A 73 10.54 -15.46 18.61
N GLU A 74 11.41 -16.41 18.96
CA GLU A 74 11.80 -16.71 20.34
C GLU A 74 12.42 -15.49 21.02
N GLY A 75 13.30 -14.76 20.32
CA GLY A 75 13.91 -13.52 20.82
C GLY A 75 12.90 -12.39 21.10
N LEU A 76 11.72 -12.44 20.48
CA LEU A 76 10.61 -11.53 20.72
C LEU A 76 9.56 -12.09 21.70
N GLY A 77 9.68 -13.36 22.10
CA GLY A 77 8.70 -14.05 22.94
C GLY A 77 7.33 -14.19 22.27
N VAL A 78 7.28 -14.27 20.94
CA VAL A 78 6.04 -14.41 20.17
C VAL A 78 5.97 -15.76 19.48
N ASP A 79 4.77 -16.32 19.40
CA ASP A 79 4.51 -17.56 18.68
C ASP A 79 4.06 -17.27 17.23
N ARG A 80 4.52 -18.11 16.30
CA ARG A 80 4.23 -17.96 14.87
C ARG A 80 2.74 -18.12 14.57
N LEU A 81 2.07 -19.08 15.20
CA LEU A 81 0.65 -19.33 14.94
C LEU A 81 -0.18 -18.14 15.41
N SER A 82 0.12 -17.62 16.59
CA SER A 82 -0.49 -16.41 17.15
C SER A 82 -0.34 -15.21 16.21
N MET A 83 0.85 -15.00 15.64
CA MET A 83 1.10 -13.93 14.67
C MET A 83 0.29 -14.11 13.38
N LEU A 84 0.18 -15.33 12.86
CA LEU A 84 -0.65 -15.64 11.69
C LEU A 84 -2.14 -15.44 11.98
N ASP A 85 -2.60 -15.82 13.17
CA ASP A 85 -3.99 -15.60 13.59
C ASP A 85 -4.33 -14.11 13.66
N PHE A 86 -3.41 -13.26 14.12
CA PHE A 86 -3.59 -11.81 14.05
C PHE A 86 -3.76 -11.32 12.61
N VAL A 87 -2.98 -11.85 11.66
CA VAL A 87 -3.12 -11.53 10.23
C VAL A 87 -4.49 -11.96 9.71
N HIS A 88 -4.94 -13.17 10.04
CA HIS A 88 -6.25 -13.70 9.64
C HIS A 88 -7.41 -12.87 10.22
N VAL A 89 -7.34 -12.52 11.50
CA VAL A 89 -8.35 -11.67 12.16
C VAL A 89 -8.39 -10.30 11.50
N ARG A 90 -7.21 -9.71 11.23
CA ARG A 90 -7.16 -8.39 10.59
C ARG A 90 -7.70 -8.41 9.17
N LEU A 91 -7.37 -9.44 8.39
CA LEU A 91 -7.89 -9.65 7.04
C LEU A 91 -9.43 -9.64 7.05
N LYS A 92 -10.08 -10.38 7.95
CA LYS A 92 -11.55 -10.45 8.06
C LYS A 92 -12.21 -9.08 8.29
N THR A 93 -11.49 -8.12 8.86
CA THR A 93 -12.03 -6.76 9.10
C THR A 93 -11.91 -5.82 7.91
N ILE A 94 -11.09 -6.15 6.90
CA ILE A 94 -10.75 -5.26 5.77
C ILE A 94 -11.21 -5.87 4.43
N VAL A 95 -10.91 -7.15 4.23
CA VAL A 95 -11.08 -7.83 2.96
C VAL A 95 -12.51 -8.34 2.84
N SER A 96 -13.14 -7.97 1.73
CA SER A 96 -14.38 -8.56 1.23
C SER A 96 -14.12 -9.53 0.08
N SER A 97 -15.13 -10.29 -0.32
CA SER A 97 -15.05 -11.22 -1.46
C SER A 97 -14.60 -10.54 -2.77
N VAL A 98 -14.89 -9.25 -2.94
CA VAL A 98 -14.48 -8.47 -4.13
C VAL A 98 -12.95 -8.29 -4.18
N HIS A 99 -12.28 -8.15 -3.04
CA HIS A 99 -10.82 -8.09 -2.99
C HIS A 99 -10.20 -9.43 -3.42
N VAL A 100 -10.83 -10.54 -3.02
CA VAL A 100 -10.41 -11.89 -3.42
C VAL A 100 -10.60 -12.09 -4.92
N LEU A 101 -11.76 -11.68 -5.45
CA LEU A 101 -12.02 -11.66 -6.89
C LEU A 101 -10.98 -10.82 -7.65
N ALA A 102 -10.69 -9.60 -7.17
CA ALA A 102 -9.67 -8.74 -7.78
C ALA A 102 -8.29 -9.42 -7.77
N PHE A 103 -7.89 -10.01 -6.65
CA PHE A 103 -6.62 -10.72 -6.55
C PHE A 103 -6.52 -11.91 -7.50
N VAL A 104 -7.54 -12.78 -7.53
CA VAL A 104 -7.56 -13.97 -8.40
C VAL A 104 -7.56 -13.59 -9.88
N THR A 105 -8.25 -12.53 -10.24
CA THR A 105 -8.38 -12.07 -11.63
C THR A 105 -7.28 -11.10 -12.07
N ASP A 106 -6.30 -10.81 -11.22
CA ASP A 106 -5.13 -10.04 -11.61
C ASP A 106 -4.02 -10.98 -12.12
N PRO A 107 -3.63 -10.86 -13.42
CA PRO A 107 -2.58 -11.70 -13.99
C PRO A 107 -1.21 -11.56 -13.32
N LEU A 108 -0.92 -10.41 -12.69
CA LEU A 108 0.38 -10.19 -12.05
C LEU A 108 0.62 -11.14 -10.89
N PHE A 109 -0.44 -11.50 -10.16
CA PHE A 109 -0.34 -12.37 -8.99
C PHE A 109 -0.61 -13.85 -9.30
N TYR A 110 -0.70 -14.22 -10.58
CA TYR A 110 -0.91 -15.61 -10.97
C TYR A 110 0.22 -16.52 -10.46
N ASP A 111 1.47 -16.14 -10.74
CA ASP A 111 2.66 -16.92 -10.35
C ASP A 111 2.79 -17.00 -8.81
N MET A 112 2.54 -15.89 -8.12
CA MET A 112 2.48 -15.83 -6.65
C MET A 112 1.51 -16.88 -6.08
N ARG A 113 0.30 -16.99 -6.63
CA ARG A 113 -0.69 -18.00 -6.17
C ARG A 113 -0.19 -19.41 -6.37
N LEU A 114 0.34 -19.72 -7.56
CA LEU A 114 0.88 -21.06 -7.85
C LEU A 114 2.05 -21.42 -6.94
N ASN A 115 2.98 -20.49 -6.72
CA ASN A 115 4.16 -20.70 -5.90
C ASN A 115 3.80 -20.93 -4.43
N LEU A 116 2.92 -20.08 -3.87
CA LEU A 116 2.49 -20.23 -2.48
C LEU A 116 1.64 -21.49 -2.27
N ALA A 117 0.76 -21.83 -3.23
CA ALA A 117 0.00 -23.07 -3.18
C ALA A 117 0.91 -24.31 -3.26
N ARG A 118 1.94 -24.28 -4.10
CA ARG A 118 2.93 -25.37 -4.19
C ARG A 118 3.72 -25.52 -2.88
N ARG A 119 4.07 -24.41 -2.24
CA ARG A 119 4.91 -24.40 -1.03
C ARG A 119 4.16 -24.75 0.25
N TYR A 120 2.94 -24.24 0.41
CA TYR A 120 2.19 -24.32 1.67
C TYR A 120 0.82 -25.02 1.53
N GLY A 121 0.44 -25.42 0.32
CA GLY A 121 -0.88 -25.96 0.01
C GLY A 121 -1.91 -24.89 -0.35
N GLN A 122 -3.02 -25.31 -0.98
CA GLN A 122 -4.11 -24.42 -1.41
C GLN A 122 -4.76 -23.69 -0.22
N GLU A 123 -4.83 -24.33 0.95
CA GLU A 123 -5.42 -23.74 2.16
C GLU A 123 -4.69 -22.50 2.64
N PHE A 124 -3.40 -22.36 2.33
CA PHE A 124 -2.64 -21.17 2.67
C PHE A 124 -3.18 -19.93 1.96
N LEU A 125 -3.66 -20.10 0.72
CA LEU A 125 -4.24 -19.01 -0.05
C LEU A 125 -5.55 -18.50 0.55
N ASN A 126 -6.22 -19.27 1.42
CA ASN A 126 -7.48 -18.88 2.05
C ASN A 126 -7.27 -17.91 3.24
N LEU A 127 -6.04 -17.74 3.73
CA LEU A 127 -5.69 -16.84 4.85
C LEU A 127 -6.62 -16.98 6.07
N GLY A 128 -6.88 -18.24 6.47
CA GLY A 128 -7.72 -18.54 7.64
C GLY A 128 -9.23 -18.33 7.42
N SER A 129 -9.67 -18.13 6.17
CA SER A 129 -11.07 -18.22 5.79
C SER A 129 -11.51 -19.68 5.72
N GLU A 130 -12.68 -19.99 6.29
CA GLU A 130 -13.34 -21.29 6.15
C GLU A 130 -13.88 -21.51 4.73
N VAL A 131 -14.12 -20.42 4.00
CA VAL A 131 -14.60 -20.44 2.62
C VAL A 131 -13.40 -20.38 1.67
N GLY A 132 -13.29 -21.36 0.79
CA GLY A 132 -12.21 -21.44 -0.20
C GLY A 132 -12.15 -20.23 -1.13
N LEU A 133 -10.94 -19.89 -1.58
CA LEU A 133 -10.62 -18.71 -2.41
C LEU A 133 -11.58 -18.52 -3.59
N PHE A 134 -11.79 -19.56 -4.39
CA PHE A 134 -12.65 -19.48 -5.58
C PHE A 134 -14.14 -19.43 -5.26
N THR A 135 -14.57 -19.95 -4.10
CA THR A 135 -15.95 -19.78 -3.64
C THR A 135 -16.20 -18.33 -3.26
N GLN A 136 -15.25 -17.68 -2.57
CA GLN A 136 -15.34 -16.24 -2.31
C GLN A 136 -15.41 -15.42 -3.62
N CYS A 137 -14.66 -15.79 -4.66
CA CYS A 137 -14.77 -15.13 -5.96
C CYS A 137 -16.17 -15.29 -6.58
N ARG A 138 -16.75 -16.49 -6.51
CA ARG A 138 -18.13 -16.73 -6.98
C ARG A 138 -19.13 -15.89 -6.19
N ASP A 139 -19.06 -15.87 -4.86
CA ASP A 139 -19.91 -15.03 -4.02
C ASP A 139 -19.82 -13.54 -4.41
N ALA A 140 -18.63 -13.07 -4.78
CA ALA A 140 -18.46 -11.69 -5.26
C ALA A 140 -19.19 -11.45 -6.58
N LEU A 141 -19.06 -12.36 -7.55
CA LEU A 141 -19.74 -12.27 -8.84
C LEU A 141 -21.26 -12.36 -8.68
N GLU A 142 -21.75 -13.23 -7.79
CA GLU A 142 -23.18 -13.33 -7.47
C GLU A 142 -23.73 -12.02 -6.90
N ARG A 143 -23.00 -11.40 -5.96
CA ARG A 143 -23.36 -10.09 -5.41
C ARG A 143 -23.35 -8.99 -6.47
N ILE A 144 -22.41 -9.02 -7.41
CA ILE A 144 -22.33 -8.06 -8.51
C ILE A 144 -23.49 -8.24 -9.50
N ALA A 145 -23.87 -9.49 -9.81
CA ALA A 145 -25.03 -9.78 -10.65
C ALA A 145 -26.36 -9.36 -9.99
N GLY A 146 -26.41 -9.30 -8.66
CA GLY A 146 -27.60 -8.89 -7.93
C GLY A 146 -28.77 -9.84 -8.20
N ASN A 147 -29.90 -9.30 -8.66
CA ASN A 147 -31.11 -10.08 -8.98
C ASN A 147 -31.16 -10.59 -10.43
N ASP A 148 -30.10 -10.39 -11.21
CA ASP A 148 -30.02 -10.87 -12.60
C ASP A 148 -29.50 -12.31 -12.63
N ASP A 149 -30.43 -13.27 -12.68
CA ASP A 149 -30.13 -14.70 -12.68
C ASP A 149 -29.39 -15.14 -13.96
N GLU A 150 -29.67 -14.51 -15.10
CA GLU A 150 -29.02 -14.81 -16.37
C GLU A 150 -27.55 -14.36 -16.34
N LEU A 151 -27.32 -13.11 -15.92
CA LEU A 151 -25.96 -12.59 -15.74
C LEU A 151 -25.18 -13.42 -14.72
N ARG A 152 -25.81 -13.86 -13.62
CA ARG A 152 -25.17 -14.69 -12.60
C ARG A 152 -24.68 -16.01 -13.20
N ALA A 153 -25.50 -16.69 -13.99
CA ALA A 153 -25.12 -17.94 -14.65
C ALA A 153 -23.98 -17.73 -15.65
N ILE A 154 -24.06 -16.67 -16.47
CA ILE A 154 -23.02 -16.32 -17.44
C ILE A 154 -21.70 -16.03 -16.72
N LEU A 155 -21.70 -15.19 -15.68
CA LEU A 155 -20.47 -14.86 -14.94
C LEU A 155 -19.84 -16.09 -14.28
N ALA A 156 -20.65 -17.01 -13.75
CA ALA A 156 -20.15 -18.26 -13.18
C ALA A 156 -19.45 -19.14 -14.23
N GLU A 157 -20.04 -19.27 -15.41
CA GLU A 157 -19.47 -20.02 -16.54
C GLU A 157 -18.17 -19.37 -17.04
N GLN A 158 -18.19 -18.07 -17.33
CA GLN A 158 -17.02 -17.34 -17.82
C GLN A 158 -15.88 -17.34 -16.79
N PHE A 159 -16.20 -17.27 -15.49
CA PHE A 159 -15.20 -17.37 -14.44
C PHE A 159 -14.60 -18.78 -14.35
N ALA A 160 -15.41 -19.84 -14.50
CA ALA A 160 -14.90 -21.20 -14.57
C ALA A 160 -13.98 -21.41 -15.78
N TYR A 161 -14.35 -20.85 -16.94
CA TYR A 161 -13.50 -20.84 -18.13
C TYR A 161 -12.18 -20.12 -17.86
N PHE A 162 -12.21 -18.90 -17.29
CA PHE A 162 -11.01 -18.17 -16.88
C PHE A 162 -10.08 -18.99 -15.97
N LEU A 163 -10.63 -19.68 -14.96
CA LEU A 163 -9.83 -20.51 -14.05
C LEU A 163 -9.20 -21.72 -14.74
N ALA A 164 -9.82 -22.25 -15.79
CA ALA A 164 -9.30 -23.36 -16.57
C ALA A 164 -8.19 -22.95 -17.55
N MET A 165 -8.08 -21.65 -17.87
CA MET A 165 -7.06 -21.14 -18.78
C MET A 165 -5.65 -21.24 -18.18
N ARG A 166 -4.71 -21.72 -19.00
CA ARG A 166 -3.26 -21.67 -18.68
C ARG A 166 -2.72 -20.30 -19.03
N MET A 167 -2.47 -19.47 -18.02
CA MET A 167 -2.11 -18.07 -18.22
C MET A 167 -0.82 -17.89 -19.01
N GLU A 168 0.15 -18.81 -18.90
CA GLU A 168 1.45 -18.73 -19.58
C GLU A 168 1.33 -18.76 -21.12
N GLN A 169 0.22 -19.27 -21.65
CA GLN A 169 -0.03 -19.41 -23.08
C GLN A 169 -0.98 -18.32 -23.63
N THR A 170 -1.29 -17.31 -22.82
CA THR A 170 -2.27 -16.29 -23.15
C THR A 170 -1.66 -14.90 -23.22
N LEU A 171 -2.39 -13.94 -23.79
CA LEU A 171 -1.99 -12.53 -23.80
C LEU A 171 -1.72 -12.00 -22.38
N PHE A 172 -2.43 -12.53 -21.37
CA PHE A 172 -2.30 -12.10 -19.98
C PHE A 172 -0.86 -12.20 -19.45
N ALA A 173 -0.08 -13.22 -19.84
CA ALA A 173 1.31 -13.36 -19.42
C ALA A 173 2.19 -12.19 -19.91
N ASN A 174 1.95 -11.72 -21.13
CA ASN A 174 2.73 -10.66 -21.75
C ASN A 174 2.34 -9.26 -21.25
N VAL A 175 1.08 -9.09 -20.82
CA VAL A 175 0.54 -7.79 -20.39
C VAL A 175 0.37 -7.66 -18.88
N LYS A 176 0.81 -8.64 -18.08
CA LYS A 176 0.61 -8.64 -16.61
C LYS A 176 1.20 -7.41 -15.90
N HIS A 177 2.16 -6.71 -16.51
CA HIS A 177 2.74 -5.47 -16.00
C HIS A 177 1.87 -4.22 -16.21
N PHE A 178 0.80 -4.29 -17.00
CA PHE A 178 -0.17 -3.19 -17.12
C PHE A 178 -1.16 -3.19 -15.95
N LYS A 179 -1.85 -2.06 -15.73
CA LYS A 179 -2.93 -1.99 -14.74
C LYS A 179 -4.05 -2.97 -15.10
N PRO A 180 -4.61 -3.71 -14.12
CA PRO A 180 -5.49 -4.85 -14.42
C PRO A 180 -6.77 -4.43 -15.14
N TRP A 181 -7.33 -3.25 -14.87
CA TRP A 181 -8.49 -2.74 -15.60
C TRP A 181 -8.20 -2.52 -17.10
N LEU A 182 -6.98 -2.10 -17.48
CA LEU A 182 -6.57 -1.96 -18.88
C LEU A 182 -6.48 -3.32 -19.55
N ILE A 183 -5.94 -4.32 -18.85
CA ILE A 183 -5.84 -5.68 -19.35
C ILE A 183 -7.24 -6.22 -19.65
N TRP A 184 -8.16 -6.11 -18.70
CA TRP A 184 -9.54 -6.58 -18.86
C TRP A 184 -10.32 -5.78 -19.91
N ALA A 185 -10.03 -4.49 -20.09
CA ALA A 185 -10.65 -3.67 -21.14
C ALA A 185 -10.22 -4.06 -22.57
N GLN A 186 -9.12 -4.80 -22.71
CA GLN A 186 -8.60 -5.27 -24.00
C GLN A 186 -9.02 -6.71 -24.33
N VAL A 187 -9.76 -7.38 -23.44
CA VAL A 187 -10.22 -8.75 -23.69
C VAL A 187 -11.33 -8.74 -24.74
N ASP A 188 -11.01 -9.29 -25.92
CA ASP A 188 -11.94 -9.49 -27.05
C ASP A 188 -12.38 -10.96 -27.19
N ASP A 189 -12.21 -11.76 -26.13
CA ASP A 189 -12.71 -13.14 -26.10
C ASP A 189 -14.21 -13.14 -25.79
N ALA A 190 -15.02 -13.62 -26.73
CA ALA A 190 -16.46 -13.75 -26.57
C ALA A 190 -16.85 -14.60 -25.34
N ASN A 191 -16.01 -15.56 -24.94
CA ASN A 191 -16.22 -16.39 -23.76
C ASN A 191 -15.89 -15.68 -22.44
N LEU A 192 -15.36 -14.47 -22.48
CA LEU A 192 -14.99 -13.68 -21.30
C LEU A 192 -15.61 -12.28 -21.30
N CYS A 193 -16.44 -11.93 -22.28
CA CYS A 193 -16.88 -10.55 -22.50
C CYS A 193 -17.68 -9.95 -21.32
N HIS A 194 -18.53 -10.74 -20.65
CA HIS A 194 -19.32 -10.28 -19.51
C HIS A 194 -18.44 -10.15 -18.25
N LEU A 195 -17.57 -11.14 -18.04
CA LEU A 195 -16.61 -11.13 -16.95
C LEU A 195 -15.65 -9.96 -17.09
N ALA A 196 -15.10 -9.72 -18.29
CA ALA A 196 -14.21 -8.61 -18.58
C ALA A 196 -14.86 -7.26 -18.24
N ARG A 197 -16.11 -7.03 -18.63
CA ARG A 197 -16.86 -5.80 -18.30
C ARG A 197 -16.98 -5.58 -16.79
N VAL A 198 -17.30 -6.64 -16.04
CA VAL A 198 -17.36 -6.58 -14.57
C VAL A 198 -15.98 -6.29 -13.99
N LEU A 199 -14.94 -6.98 -14.48
CA LEU A 199 -13.60 -6.87 -13.92
C LEU A 199 -12.93 -5.52 -14.22
N VAL A 200 -13.25 -4.87 -15.34
CA VAL A 200 -12.86 -3.47 -15.57
C VAL A 200 -13.36 -2.59 -14.43
N GLN A 201 -14.62 -2.74 -14.03
CA GLN A 201 -15.19 -1.96 -12.92
C GLN A 201 -14.54 -2.33 -11.58
N VAL A 202 -14.41 -3.63 -11.28
CA VAL A 202 -13.77 -4.10 -10.04
C VAL A 202 -12.36 -3.51 -9.90
N HIS A 203 -11.55 -3.58 -10.96
CA HIS A 203 -10.17 -3.10 -10.98
C HIS A 203 -10.01 -1.58 -11.12
N SER A 204 -11.11 -0.85 -11.37
CA SER A 204 -11.11 0.61 -11.36
C SER A 204 -11.27 1.19 -9.94
N ASN A 205 -11.61 0.36 -8.95
CA ASN A 205 -11.72 0.80 -7.56
C ASN A 205 -10.32 1.04 -6.94
N PRO A 206 -10.12 2.13 -6.18
CA PRO A 206 -8.89 2.34 -5.44
C PRO A 206 -8.76 1.32 -4.28
N SER A 207 -7.53 1.00 -3.91
CA SER A 207 -7.21 0.12 -2.77
C SER A 207 -7.48 0.76 -1.41
N SER A 208 -7.48 2.10 -1.34
CA SER A 208 -7.54 2.85 -0.10
C SER A 208 -8.21 4.21 -0.28
N ALA A 209 -8.87 4.68 0.77
CA ALA A 209 -9.40 6.04 0.87
C ALA A 209 -8.33 7.10 1.20
N VAL A 210 -7.09 6.66 1.50
CA VAL A 210 -5.99 7.52 1.99
C VAL A 210 -5.50 8.54 0.95
N GLY A 211 -5.82 8.37 -0.35
CA GLY A 211 -5.59 9.41 -1.36
C GLY A 211 -6.24 10.76 -1.00
N GLY A 212 -7.39 10.74 -0.30
CA GLY A 212 -8.00 11.95 0.24
C GLY A 212 -7.28 12.50 1.49
N GLU A 213 -6.73 11.62 2.33
CA GLU A 213 -6.07 12.00 3.59
C GLU A 213 -4.72 12.70 3.38
N ARG A 214 -3.95 12.32 2.34
CA ARG A 214 -2.71 13.03 1.98
C ARG A 214 -2.98 14.49 1.64
N ASN A 215 -4.03 14.74 0.86
CA ASN A 215 -4.48 16.10 0.55
C ASN A 215 -4.95 16.86 1.80
N HIS A 216 -5.60 16.15 2.73
CA HIS A 216 -6.00 16.75 4.02
C HIS A 216 -4.80 17.11 4.91
N LYS A 217 -3.75 16.27 4.97
CA LYS A 217 -2.51 16.57 5.73
C LYS A 217 -1.77 17.78 5.15
N THR A 218 -1.68 17.91 3.83
CA THR A 218 -1.10 19.09 3.16
C THR A 218 -1.91 20.35 3.47
N ASN A 219 -3.24 20.25 3.48
CA ASN A 219 -4.13 21.37 3.78
C ASN A 219 -4.29 21.71 5.27
N SER A 220 -3.87 20.82 6.18
CA SER A 220 -3.88 21.12 7.62
C SER A 220 -3.08 22.39 7.98
N ARG A 221 -2.06 22.75 7.19
CA ARG A 221 -1.26 23.98 7.35
C ARG A 221 -2.05 25.25 7.03
N VAL A 222 -2.96 25.17 6.05
CA VAL A 222 -3.87 26.25 5.64
C VAL A 222 -5.00 26.40 6.65
N HIS A 223 -5.46 25.31 7.26
CA HIS A 223 -6.50 25.35 8.29
C HIS A 223 -6.02 25.81 9.67
N SER A 224 -4.80 25.46 10.07
CA SER A 224 -4.34 25.62 11.46
C SER A 224 -3.54 26.89 11.75
N LYS A 225 -2.95 27.54 10.73
CA LYS A 225 -2.18 28.79 10.91
C LYS A 225 -2.99 30.01 10.52
N GLN A 226 -3.28 30.87 11.51
CA GLN A 226 -4.10 32.07 11.37
C GLN A 226 -3.61 33.08 10.31
N ARG A 227 -2.32 33.04 9.92
CA ARG A 227 -1.74 33.91 8.88
C ARG A 227 -2.00 33.45 7.43
N ILE A 228 -2.43 32.20 7.19
CA ILE A 228 -2.57 31.62 5.84
C ILE A 228 -3.97 30.97 5.70
N ARG A 229 -4.95 31.43 6.49
CA ARG A 229 -6.26 30.79 6.54
C ARG A 229 -7.05 31.13 5.27
N LEU A 230 -7.07 30.19 4.32
CA LEU A 230 -8.01 30.25 3.21
C LEU A 230 -9.44 30.06 3.74
N GLY A 231 -10.39 30.76 3.14
CA GLY A 231 -11.81 30.49 3.36
C GLY A 231 -12.14 29.03 3.03
N GLU A 232 -13.11 28.45 3.73
CA GLU A 232 -13.47 27.03 3.63
C GLU A 232 -13.70 26.58 2.18
N GLU A 233 -14.40 27.39 1.39
CA GLU A 233 -14.68 27.13 -0.02
C GLU A 233 -13.39 27.04 -0.88
N ARG A 234 -12.42 27.94 -0.65
CA ARG A 234 -11.14 27.92 -1.39
C ARG A 234 -10.31 26.70 -1.01
N CYS A 235 -10.34 26.30 0.27
CA CYS A 235 -9.66 25.10 0.72
C CYS A 235 -10.27 23.83 0.10
N GLN A 236 -11.60 23.72 0.07
CA GLN A 236 -12.28 22.60 -0.59
C GLN A 236 -11.92 22.52 -2.08
N ARG A 237 -11.90 23.66 -2.80
CA ARG A 237 -11.46 23.70 -4.20
C ARG A 237 -10.01 23.25 -4.35
N GLN A 238 -9.12 23.66 -3.46
CA GLN A 238 -7.71 23.24 -3.49
C GLN A 238 -7.55 21.74 -3.22
N VAL A 239 -8.27 21.17 -2.25
CA VAL A 239 -8.31 19.71 -2.03
C VAL A 239 -8.78 19.01 -3.30
N ALA A 240 -9.87 19.49 -3.91
CA ALA A 240 -10.43 18.88 -5.11
C ALA A 240 -9.46 18.94 -6.30
N ILE A 241 -8.77 20.07 -6.51
CA ILE A 241 -7.76 20.21 -7.57
C ILE A 241 -6.60 19.23 -7.33
N ALA A 242 -6.03 19.21 -6.12
CA ALA A 242 -4.93 18.32 -5.79
C ALA A 242 -5.32 16.83 -5.92
N PHE A 243 -6.52 16.48 -5.46
CA PHE A 243 -7.07 15.13 -5.59
C PHE A 243 -7.25 14.75 -7.06
N ASN A 244 -7.89 15.60 -7.86
CA ASN A 244 -8.14 15.33 -9.27
C ASN A 244 -6.84 15.24 -10.07
N ALA A 245 -5.83 16.06 -9.76
CA ALA A 245 -4.51 15.98 -10.38
C ALA A 245 -3.83 14.63 -10.09
N GLY A 246 -3.86 14.17 -8.83
CA GLY A 246 -3.33 12.85 -8.47
C GLY A 246 -4.11 11.69 -9.12
N GLN A 247 -5.44 11.80 -9.23
CA GLN A 247 -6.25 10.80 -9.97
C GLN A 247 -5.91 10.79 -11.47
N LEU A 248 -5.65 11.95 -12.06
CA LEU A 248 -5.26 12.05 -13.47
C LEU A 248 -3.91 11.36 -13.71
N GLU A 249 -2.91 11.62 -12.86
CA GLU A 249 -1.60 10.96 -12.92
C GLU A 249 -1.74 9.44 -12.81
N ARG A 250 -2.56 8.96 -11.85
CA ARG A 250 -2.89 7.54 -11.69
C ARG A 250 -3.52 6.94 -12.95
N VAL A 251 -4.44 7.64 -13.62
CA VAL A 251 -5.06 7.15 -14.86
C VAL A 251 -4.06 7.12 -16.01
N LEU A 252 -3.14 8.09 -16.07
CA LEU A 252 -2.11 8.18 -17.09
C LEU A 252 -1.01 7.13 -16.92
N GLN A 253 -0.70 6.74 -15.68
CA GLN A 253 0.24 5.66 -15.40
C GLN A 253 -0.39 4.31 -15.73
N LYS A 254 -0.01 3.74 -16.89
CA LYS A 254 -0.60 2.50 -17.42
C LYS A 254 0.08 1.23 -16.91
N ARG A 255 1.34 1.34 -16.50
CA ARG A 255 2.19 0.22 -16.09
C ARG A 255 2.45 0.22 -14.59
N ARG A 256 2.70 -0.97 -14.08
CA ARG A 256 2.97 -1.31 -12.70
C ARG A 256 4.43 -1.73 -12.58
N GLU A 257 5.30 -0.75 -12.39
CA GLU A 257 6.76 -0.94 -12.35
C GLU A 257 7.35 -0.74 -10.94
N GLU A 258 6.48 -0.59 -9.93
CA GLU A 258 6.88 -0.42 -8.54
C GLU A 258 7.72 -1.62 -8.02
N PRO A 259 8.96 -1.41 -7.54
CA PRO A 259 9.84 -2.49 -7.11
C PRO A 259 9.24 -3.37 -6.02
N PHE A 260 8.51 -2.77 -5.06
CA PHE A 260 7.82 -3.52 -4.01
C PHE A 260 6.75 -4.45 -4.59
N LEU A 261 5.98 -3.97 -5.56
CA LEU A 261 4.92 -4.75 -6.19
C LEU A 261 5.51 -5.94 -6.98
N ILE A 262 6.59 -5.70 -7.73
CA ILE A 262 7.31 -6.75 -8.45
C ILE A 262 7.88 -7.78 -7.47
N HIS A 263 8.41 -7.34 -6.33
CA HIS A 263 8.89 -8.24 -5.28
C HIS A 263 7.78 -9.15 -4.76
N ILE A 264 6.64 -8.58 -4.32
CA ILE A 264 5.55 -9.39 -3.76
C ILE A 264 4.93 -10.33 -4.79
N ALA A 265 4.89 -9.96 -6.07
CA ALA A 265 4.37 -10.82 -7.14
C ALA A 265 5.21 -12.09 -7.39
N ASN A 266 6.47 -12.11 -6.92
CA ASN A 266 7.41 -13.20 -7.14
C ASN A 266 7.69 -14.05 -5.88
N ILE A 267 6.98 -13.80 -4.77
CA ILE A 267 7.23 -14.53 -3.52
C ILE A 267 6.87 -16.02 -3.64
N GLY A 268 7.52 -16.84 -2.82
CA GLY A 268 7.42 -18.30 -2.90
C GLY A 268 8.16 -18.92 -4.09
N SER A 269 8.75 -18.12 -4.99
CA SER A 269 9.66 -18.61 -6.04
C SER A 269 11.04 -18.92 -5.46
N GLU A 270 11.62 -20.08 -5.79
CA GLU A 270 12.94 -20.51 -5.34
C GLU A 270 14.06 -19.53 -5.77
N CYS A 271 13.89 -18.83 -6.89
CA CYS A 271 14.86 -17.83 -7.38
C CYS A 271 14.80 -16.49 -6.61
N ALA A 272 13.69 -16.17 -5.95
CA ALA A 272 13.49 -14.86 -5.29
C ALA A 272 14.06 -14.81 -3.85
N GLU A 273 14.28 -15.97 -3.21
CA GLU A 273 14.69 -16.04 -1.80
C GLU A 273 16.20 -15.76 -1.57
N GLY A 274 16.97 -15.56 -2.64
CA GLY A 274 18.40 -15.20 -2.59
C GLY A 274 18.70 -13.70 -2.36
N ILE A 275 17.69 -12.82 -2.39
CA ILE A 275 17.90 -11.35 -2.30
C ILE A 275 17.69 -10.81 -0.87
N SER A 276 17.17 -11.61 0.06
CA SER A 276 16.76 -11.14 1.41
C SER A 276 17.89 -11.01 2.44
N SER A 277 19.18 -11.02 2.06
CA SER A 277 20.28 -10.78 3.02
C SER A 277 21.32 -9.75 2.58
N GLY A 278 21.07 -8.98 1.52
CA GLY A 278 21.95 -7.88 1.13
C GLY A 278 21.62 -6.60 1.90
N ASN A 279 22.49 -6.20 2.83
CA ASN A 279 22.59 -4.79 3.22
C ASN A 279 22.80 -3.95 1.94
N PRO A 280 22.29 -2.71 1.86
CA PRO A 280 22.70 -1.80 0.79
C PRO A 280 24.24 -1.67 0.82
N PRO A 281 24.92 -1.71 -0.34
CA PRO A 281 26.37 -1.62 -0.39
C PRO A 281 26.81 -0.29 0.22
N ALA A 282 27.69 -0.37 1.21
CA ALA A 282 28.44 0.76 1.70
C ALA A 282 29.31 1.28 0.55
N THR A 283 29.00 2.46 0.05
CA THR A 283 29.87 3.23 -0.86
C THR A 283 31.05 3.74 -0.04
N GLY A 284 32.18 3.03 -0.13
CA GLY A 284 33.49 3.52 0.25
C GLY A 284 34.25 3.92 -1.01
N ASP A 285 34.75 5.16 -0.99
CA ASP A 285 35.52 5.83 -2.03
C ASP A 285 36.70 5.01 -2.57
N ASP A 286 36.90 5.04 -3.90
CA ASP A 286 38.09 5.63 -4.53
C ASP A 286 38.06 5.43 -6.08
N LEU A 287 37.69 6.53 -6.76
CA LEU A 287 38.28 7.16 -7.97
C LEU A 287 38.77 6.28 -9.16
N GLU A 288 38.17 6.43 -10.35
CA GLU A 288 38.62 7.36 -11.42
C GLU A 288 37.86 7.12 -12.76
N ASP A 289 37.18 8.17 -13.22
CA ASP A 289 37.03 8.65 -14.61
C ASP A 289 36.32 7.78 -15.69
N ALA A 290 35.03 8.08 -15.96
CA ALA A 290 34.53 8.42 -17.31
C ALA A 290 33.00 8.69 -17.36
N SER A 291 32.66 9.89 -17.81
CA SER A 291 31.43 10.33 -18.52
C SER A 291 30.07 10.48 -17.79
N ASP A 292 29.74 11.75 -17.56
CA ASP A 292 28.44 12.43 -17.46
C ASP A 292 27.16 11.58 -17.51
N VAL A 293 26.59 11.32 -16.32
CA VAL A 293 25.16 11.08 -16.11
C VAL A 293 24.72 12.04 -14.99
N PRO A 294 23.66 12.86 -15.16
CA PRO A 294 23.17 13.68 -14.06
C PRO A 294 22.60 12.74 -12.99
N GLU A 295 23.23 12.72 -11.83
CA GLU A 295 22.67 12.12 -10.62
C GLU A 295 21.37 12.88 -10.28
N ASP A 296 20.23 12.17 -10.32
CA ASP A 296 18.96 12.67 -9.77
C ASP A 296 19.06 12.60 -8.24
N GLU A 297 19.87 13.49 -7.71
CA GLU A 297 19.91 13.88 -6.32
C GLU A 297 18.49 14.33 -5.94
N PHE A 298 17.90 13.72 -4.92
CA PHE A 298 16.65 14.19 -4.32
C PHE A 298 16.84 15.65 -3.95
N ARG A 299 16.42 16.56 -4.82
CA ARG A 299 16.17 17.95 -4.48
C ARG A 299 15.06 17.92 -3.46
N ILE A 300 15.45 17.92 -2.18
CA ILE A 300 14.65 18.55 -1.15
C ILE A 300 14.38 19.93 -1.72
N VAL A 301 13.12 20.20 -2.09
CA VAL A 301 12.68 21.54 -2.47
C VAL A 301 12.89 22.39 -1.21
N GLU A 302 14.06 23.00 -1.13
CA GLU A 302 14.34 24.09 -0.21
C GLU A 302 13.46 25.24 -0.67
N ASP A 303 12.33 25.35 0.02
CA ASP A 303 11.30 26.36 -0.10
C ASP A 303 10.19 26.15 -1.15
N PRO A 304 9.04 25.57 -0.74
CA PRO A 304 7.82 25.50 -1.54
C PRO A 304 7.19 26.87 -1.86
N SER A 305 7.70 27.99 -1.33
CA SER A 305 7.22 29.34 -1.66
C SER A 305 7.34 29.65 -3.15
N CYS A 306 8.36 29.10 -3.83
CA CYS A 306 8.61 29.34 -5.25
C CYS A 306 7.52 28.77 -6.17
N ILE A 307 6.73 27.80 -5.71
CA ILE A 307 5.61 27.23 -6.48
C ILE A 307 4.35 28.09 -6.32
N LEU A 308 4.20 28.79 -5.19
CA LEU A 308 3.04 29.62 -4.89
C LEU A 308 3.07 30.97 -5.65
N ASP A 309 4.26 31.54 -5.86
CA ASP A 309 4.41 32.83 -6.55
C ASP A 309 4.08 32.75 -8.05
N GLN A 310 4.21 31.57 -8.69
CA GLN A 310 3.84 31.41 -10.11
C GLN A 310 2.33 31.39 -10.38
N TYR A 311 1.50 31.15 -9.35
CA TYR A 311 0.04 31.05 -9.49
C TYR A 311 -0.72 32.20 -8.84
N LEU A 312 -0.03 33.08 -8.12
CA LEU A 312 -0.54 34.34 -7.60
C LEU A 312 -0.05 35.45 -8.54
N GLY A 313 -0.75 35.64 -9.67
CA GLY A 313 -0.49 36.78 -10.53
C GLY A 313 -0.56 38.08 -9.72
N ASP A 314 0.29 39.05 -10.05
CA ASP A 314 0.36 40.37 -9.42
C ASP A 314 -1.05 40.96 -9.30
N VAL A 315 -1.65 40.85 -8.11
CA VAL A 315 -2.88 41.55 -7.79
C VAL A 315 -2.42 42.89 -7.25
N ASP A 316 -2.42 43.88 -8.14
CA ASP A 316 -2.20 45.28 -7.78
C ASP A 316 -2.95 45.63 -6.49
N ASP A 317 -2.22 46.22 -5.54
CA ASP A 317 -2.69 46.62 -4.22
C ASP A 317 -3.97 47.46 -4.30
N VAL A 318 -5.13 46.84 -4.07
CA VAL A 318 -6.36 47.56 -3.74
C VAL A 318 -6.45 47.62 -2.23
N GLU A 319 -5.91 48.70 -1.65
CA GLU A 319 -6.11 49.03 -0.24
C GLU A 319 -7.61 49.24 0.04
N GLU A 320 -8.26 48.26 0.66
CA GLU A 320 -9.61 48.39 1.19
C GLU A 320 -9.54 49.00 2.61
N ILE A 321 -9.65 50.33 2.70
CA ILE A 321 -9.76 51.05 3.98
C ILE A 321 -11.18 50.89 4.52
N ILE A 322 -11.36 50.04 5.53
CA ILE A 322 -12.64 49.87 6.24
C ILE A 322 -12.77 50.94 7.33
N GLY A 323 -13.46 52.04 7.01
CA GLY A 323 -13.90 53.06 7.97
C GLY A 323 -15.42 53.16 8.02
N GLN A 324 -16.02 52.74 9.13
CA GLN A 324 -17.41 53.01 9.55
C GLN A 324 -18.48 53.02 8.42
N GLY A 325 -18.82 51.83 7.91
CA GLY A 325 -20.18 51.54 7.46
C GLY A 325 -20.66 52.18 6.14
N VAL A 326 -19.77 52.65 5.26
CA VAL A 326 -20.12 53.06 3.89
C VAL A 326 -19.04 52.60 2.90
N VAL A 327 -19.41 51.80 1.89
CA VAL A 327 -18.51 51.37 0.81
C VAL A 327 -18.46 52.47 -0.25
N TYR A 328 -17.30 53.06 -0.49
CA TYR A 328 -17.05 53.92 -1.65
C TYR A 328 -16.26 53.16 -2.71
N ARG A 329 -16.78 53.10 -3.94
CA ARG A 329 -16.08 52.56 -5.11
C ARG A 329 -15.33 53.72 -5.77
N SER A 330 -14.02 53.81 -5.59
CA SER A 330 -13.20 54.76 -6.34
C SER A 330 -12.83 54.13 -7.69
N GLN A 331 -13.28 54.73 -8.79
CA GLN A 331 -12.71 54.46 -10.12
C GLN A 331 -11.52 55.40 -10.30
N MET A 332 -10.31 54.86 -10.46
CA MET A 332 -9.18 55.65 -10.96
C MET A 332 -9.13 55.54 -12.48
N THR A 333 -9.16 56.70 -13.12
CA THR A 333 -8.75 56.96 -14.52
C THR A 333 -7.26 56.79 -14.72
#